data_AF-N6UBB0-F1
#
_entry.id   AF-N6UBB0-F1
#
_cell.length_a   1.000
_cell.length_b   1.000
_cell.length_c   1.000
_cell.angle_alpha   90.00
_cell.angle_beta   90.00
_cell.angle_gamma   90.00
#
_symmetry.space_group_name_H-M   'P 1'
#
loop_
_entity.id
_entity.type
_entity.pdbx_description
1 polymer ?
#
loop_
_entity_poly.entity_id
_entity_poly.type
_entity_poly.pdbx_seq_one_letter_code
_entity_poly.pdbx_strand_id
1 'polypeptide(L)'
;MESADFSVDIDEDYHGYDGPVHVNVAEDTPILTEEMINAFIELGKTEGDFNGADQFVVSRVQALIDNKTRSGTAHSYIRPILNRTNLVVSLESLATKILISDKVATGIEFWKNGTKYSATARKEVILSAGVFNSPQLLMLSGIGPKEELDKYNIDTIVDLPVGKNLMDHAYYEGIFYRQVTQ
;
A
#
# COMPACT_ATOMS: atom_id res chain seq x y z
N MET A 1 13.12 2.61 6.22
CA MET A 1 12.23 2.14 5.13
C MET A 1 12.38 3.05 3.92
N GLU A 2 12.43 4.34 4.20
CA GLU A 2 12.68 5.43 3.28
C GLU A 2 14.18 5.68 3.03
N SER A 3 14.48 6.21 1.85
CA SER A 3 15.68 6.95 1.46
C SER A 3 15.24 8.34 0.99
N ALA A 4 15.19 9.27 1.93
CA ALA A 4 14.84 10.66 1.70
C ALA A 4 15.93 11.38 0.91
N ASP A 5 15.52 12.17 -0.06
CA ASP A 5 16.40 13.02 -0.87
C ASP A 5 15.65 14.30 -1.25
N PHE A 6 15.27 15.10 -0.24
CA PHE A 6 14.42 16.27 -0.46
C PHE A 6 15.23 17.48 -0.93
N SER A 7 14.66 18.23 -1.86
CA SER A 7 15.17 19.55 -2.29
C SER A 7 14.62 20.72 -1.46
N VAL A 8 13.88 20.43 -0.39
CA VAL A 8 13.23 21.38 0.51
C VAL A 8 13.69 21.14 1.95
N ASP A 9 13.54 22.16 2.81
CA ASP A 9 13.79 22.02 4.24
C ASP A 9 12.84 21.00 4.85
N ILE A 10 13.40 20.04 5.59
CA ILE A 10 12.68 18.95 6.26
C ILE A 10 13.18 18.76 7.69
N ASP A 11 12.42 18.02 8.50
CA ASP A 11 12.82 17.62 9.84
C ASP A 11 13.64 16.32 9.78
N GLU A 12 14.97 16.44 9.66
CA GLU A 12 15.87 15.31 9.36
C GLU A 12 15.74 14.12 10.33
N ASP A 13 15.45 14.39 11.61
CA ASP A 13 15.31 13.35 12.65
C ASP A 13 14.10 12.43 12.42
N TYR A 14 13.15 12.84 11.55
CA TYR A 14 11.92 12.12 11.26
C TYR A 14 11.96 11.35 9.93
N HIS A 15 13.09 11.38 9.22
CA HIS A 15 13.26 10.74 7.93
C HIS A 15 14.32 9.64 7.94
N GLY A 16 14.14 8.66 7.05
CA GLY A 16 15.13 7.61 6.81
C GLY A 16 15.96 7.88 5.56
N TYR A 17 17.26 7.53 5.58
CA TYR A 17 18.17 7.79 4.45
C TYR A 17 18.74 6.53 3.78
N ASP A 18 18.63 5.37 4.42
CA ASP A 18 19.26 4.12 3.95
C ASP A 18 18.25 3.05 3.44
N GLY A 19 16.97 3.42 3.33
CA GLY A 19 15.92 2.53 2.90
C GLY A 19 15.79 2.40 1.37
N PRO A 20 15.12 1.36 0.86
CA PRO A 20 14.99 1.17 -0.59
C PRO A 20 13.90 2.02 -1.25
N VAL A 21 13.05 2.68 -0.46
CA VAL A 21 11.94 3.50 -0.99
C VAL A 21 12.39 4.94 -1.04
N HIS A 22 12.52 5.50 -2.24
CA HIS A 22 12.91 6.89 -2.39
C HIS A 22 11.71 7.82 -2.22
N VAL A 23 11.92 8.89 -1.46
CA VAL A 23 10.91 9.91 -1.18
C VAL A 23 11.50 11.28 -1.46
N ASN A 24 10.73 12.10 -2.17
CA ASN A 24 11.10 13.45 -2.57
C ASN A 24 9.84 14.31 -2.77
N VAL A 25 10.00 15.61 -3.00
CA VAL A 25 8.97 16.49 -3.55
C VAL A 25 9.07 16.53 -5.07
N ALA A 26 7.95 16.80 -5.74
CA ALA A 26 7.98 17.06 -7.18
C ALA A 26 8.61 18.44 -7.45
N GLU A 27 9.58 18.52 -8.35
CA GLU A 27 10.21 19.79 -8.76
C GLU A 27 9.34 20.56 -9.76
N ASP A 28 8.70 19.84 -10.69
CA ASP A 28 7.82 20.41 -11.71
C ASP A 28 6.38 20.45 -11.19
N THR A 29 6.07 21.50 -10.43
CA THR A 29 4.72 21.71 -9.90
C THR A 29 4.07 22.93 -10.55
N PRO A 30 2.73 22.95 -10.65
CA PRO A 30 2.05 24.12 -11.18
C PRO A 30 2.22 25.34 -10.27
N ILE A 31 2.08 26.54 -10.86
CA ILE A 31 2.15 27.82 -10.13
C ILE A 31 1.22 27.88 -8.91
N LEU A 32 0.08 27.17 -8.96
CA LEU A 32 -0.87 27.14 -7.85
C LEU A 32 -0.26 26.58 -6.55
N THR A 33 0.76 25.73 -6.63
CA THR A 33 1.42 25.14 -5.44
C THR A 33 2.00 26.25 -4.56
N GLU A 34 2.77 27.15 -5.15
CA GLU A 34 3.39 28.28 -4.45
C GLU A 34 2.34 29.28 -3.97
N GLU A 35 1.34 29.60 -4.80
CA GLU A 35 0.24 30.50 -4.43
C GLU A 35 -0.57 29.95 -3.25
N MET A 36 -0.80 28.64 -3.19
CA MET A 36 -1.49 28.00 -2.07
C MET A 36 -0.66 28.03 -0.80
N ILE A 37 0.64 27.73 -0.87
CA ILE A 37 1.54 27.80 0.29
C ILE A 37 1.53 29.21 0.87
N ASN A 38 1.75 30.23 0.03
CA ASN A 38 1.74 31.63 0.44
C ASN A 38 0.40 32.04 1.05
N ALA A 39 -0.73 31.65 0.46
CA ALA A 39 -2.05 31.94 1.00
C ALA A 39 -2.25 31.35 2.41
N PHE A 40 -1.74 30.14 2.69
CA PHE A 40 -1.79 29.57 4.03
C PHE A 40 -0.85 30.27 5.01
N ILE A 41 0.32 30.73 4.55
CA ILE A 41 1.24 31.54 5.37
C ILE A 41 0.58 32.86 5.77
N GLU A 42 -0.11 33.53 4.84
CA GLU A 42 -0.89 34.75 5.15
C GLU A 42 -2.00 34.50 6.17
N LEU A 43 -2.54 33.28 6.23
CA LEU A 43 -3.50 32.83 7.25
C LEU A 43 -2.82 32.40 8.57
N GLY A 44 -1.51 32.60 8.71
CA GLY A 44 -0.73 32.32 9.92
C GLY A 44 -0.25 30.88 10.05
N LYS A 45 -0.24 30.09 8.97
CA LYS A 45 0.41 28.78 8.96
C LYS A 45 1.91 28.90 8.76
N THR A 46 2.65 27.98 9.37
CA THR A 46 4.09 27.85 9.15
C THR A 46 4.31 26.87 8.00
N GLU A 47 5.16 27.24 7.05
CA GLU A 47 5.67 26.29 6.07
C GLU A 47 6.65 25.33 6.75
N GLY A 48 6.48 24.04 6.53
CA GLY A 48 7.34 23.04 7.16
C GLY A 48 7.09 21.64 6.62
N ASP A 49 7.51 20.66 7.40
CA ASP A 49 7.42 19.24 7.06
C ASP A 49 6.23 18.58 7.75
N PHE A 50 5.21 18.20 6.97
CA PHE A 50 4.01 17.55 7.52
C PHE A 50 4.26 16.11 8.02
N ASN A 51 5.40 15.51 7.70
CA ASN A 51 5.86 14.23 8.23
C ASN A 51 6.88 14.41 9.39
N GLY A 52 7.23 15.64 9.75
CA GLY A 52 8.15 15.98 10.83
C GLY A 52 7.47 16.08 12.21
N ALA A 53 8.14 16.75 13.15
CA ALA A 53 7.65 16.91 14.53
C ALA A 53 6.28 17.60 14.62
N ASP A 54 6.04 18.63 13.81
CA ASP A 54 4.76 19.35 13.74
C ASP A 54 4.02 19.04 12.44
N GLN A 55 2.92 18.30 12.56
CA GLN A 55 2.07 17.92 11.43
C GLN A 55 1.04 18.99 11.04
N PHE A 56 0.92 20.09 11.80
CA PHE A 56 -0.07 21.17 11.57
C PHE A 56 0.46 22.35 10.74
N VAL A 57 1.34 22.05 9.79
CA VAL A 57 2.01 22.98 8.88
C VAL A 57 1.36 23.04 7.50
N VAL A 58 1.76 24.01 6.68
CA VAL A 58 1.58 23.96 5.22
C VAL A 58 2.86 23.43 4.58
N SER A 59 2.76 22.62 3.53
CA SER A 59 3.93 21.95 2.96
C SER A 59 3.71 21.54 1.51
N ARG A 60 4.82 21.32 0.78
CA ARG A 60 4.77 20.60 -0.50
C ARG A 60 4.53 19.12 -0.24
N VAL A 61 3.72 18.50 -1.09
CA VAL A 61 3.42 17.07 -0.95
C VAL A 61 4.68 16.25 -1.21
N GLN A 62 5.10 15.51 -0.20
CA GLN A 62 6.14 14.49 -0.32
C GLN A 62 5.54 13.24 -0.98
N ALA A 63 6.29 12.65 -1.90
CA ALA A 63 5.84 11.54 -2.73
C ALA A 63 6.95 10.52 -2.97
N LEU A 64 6.54 9.30 -3.32
CA LEU A 64 7.46 8.22 -3.65
C LEU A 64 8.07 8.44 -5.04
N ILE A 65 9.22 9.10 -5.10
CA ILE A 65 9.89 9.54 -6.33
C ILE A 65 11.34 9.05 -6.33
N ASP A 66 11.73 8.35 -7.39
CA ASP A 66 13.10 7.94 -7.69
C ASP A 66 13.41 8.38 -9.12
N ASN A 67 14.35 9.31 -9.30
CA ASN A 67 14.77 9.82 -10.61
C ASN A 67 13.59 10.22 -11.53
N LYS A 68 12.65 11.02 -11.00
CA LYS A 68 11.42 11.49 -11.69
C LYS A 68 10.44 10.36 -12.07
N THR A 69 10.62 9.16 -11.53
CA THR A 69 9.71 8.03 -11.69
C THR A 69 9.15 7.59 -10.35
N ARG A 70 8.05 6.84 -10.36
CA ARG A 70 7.41 6.38 -9.11
C ARG A 70 8.26 5.31 -8.41
N SER A 71 8.64 5.58 -7.16
CA SER A 71 9.33 4.61 -6.28
C SER A 71 8.34 3.68 -5.56
N GLY A 72 7.67 2.80 -6.32
CA GLY A 72 6.70 1.85 -5.75
C GLY A 72 7.34 0.64 -5.05
N THR A 73 6.58 -0.07 -4.22
CA THR A 73 7.09 -1.24 -3.45
C THR A 73 7.74 -2.32 -4.32
N ALA A 74 7.16 -2.65 -5.48
CA ALA A 74 7.77 -3.60 -6.41
C ALA A 74 9.09 -3.09 -7.00
N HIS A 75 9.17 -1.78 -7.30
CA HIS A 75 10.38 -1.12 -7.79
C HIS A 75 11.49 -1.14 -6.73
N SER A 76 11.15 -0.76 -5.51
CA SER A 76 12.09 -0.63 -4.40
C SER A 76 12.54 -1.97 -3.80
N TYR A 77 11.62 -2.92 -3.58
CA TYR A 77 11.93 -4.15 -2.84
C TYR A 77 12.10 -5.39 -3.70
N ILE A 78 11.37 -5.51 -4.81
CA ILE A 78 11.30 -6.76 -5.57
C ILE A 78 12.24 -6.75 -6.77
N ARG A 79 12.11 -5.74 -7.65
CA ARG A 79 12.91 -5.62 -8.88
C ARG A 79 14.42 -5.76 -8.64
N PRO A 80 15.03 -5.13 -7.62
CA PRO A 80 16.48 -5.19 -7.41
C PRO A 80 16.99 -6.58 -7.03
N ILE A 81 16.09 -7.47 -6.58
CA ILE A 81 16.44 -8.81 -6.06
C ILE A 81 15.80 -9.95 -6.85
N LEU A 82 15.20 -9.67 -8.02
CA LEU A 82 14.55 -10.68 -8.87
C LEU A 82 15.49 -11.78 -9.36
N ASN A 83 16.80 -11.52 -9.37
CA ASN A 83 17.83 -12.49 -9.74
C ASN A 83 18.16 -13.50 -8.64
N ARG A 84 17.63 -13.33 -7.42
CA ARG A 84 17.86 -14.26 -6.31
C ARG A 84 17.16 -15.58 -6.59
N THR A 85 17.91 -16.69 -6.56
CA THR A 85 17.40 -18.04 -6.84
C THR A 85 16.41 -18.56 -5.80
N ASN A 86 16.36 -17.95 -4.62
CA ASN A 86 15.43 -18.27 -3.55
C ASN A 86 14.16 -17.40 -3.54
N LEU A 87 13.96 -16.54 -4.56
CA LEU A 87 12.75 -15.75 -4.74
C LEU A 87 12.08 -16.13 -6.05
N VAL A 88 10.78 -16.44 -5.99
CA VAL A 88 9.95 -16.68 -7.18
C VAL A 88 8.79 -15.71 -7.15
N VAL A 89 8.65 -14.92 -8.22
CA VAL A 89 7.53 -14.01 -8.42
C VAL A 89 6.65 -14.55 -9.54
N SER A 90 5.42 -14.92 -9.21
CA SER A 90 4.43 -15.37 -10.19
C SER A 90 3.38 -14.29 -10.41
N LEU A 91 3.46 -13.62 -11.56
CA LEU A 91 2.45 -12.66 -11.98
C LEU A 91 1.19 -13.38 -12.50
N GLU A 92 0.09 -12.64 -12.60
CA GLU A 92 -1.19 -13.14 -13.14
C GLU A 92 -1.66 -14.42 -12.44
N SER A 93 -1.40 -14.49 -11.13
CA SER A 93 -1.64 -15.65 -10.29
C SER A 93 -2.59 -15.26 -9.16
N LEU A 94 -3.89 -15.44 -9.38
CA LEU A 94 -4.93 -15.05 -8.43
C LEU A 94 -5.13 -16.16 -7.39
N ALA A 95 -4.68 -15.94 -6.16
CA ALA A 95 -4.98 -16.84 -5.05
C ALA A 95 -6.49 -16.91 -4.79
N THR A 96 -7.01 -18.12 -4.65
CA THR A 96 -8.46 -18.37 -4.47
C THR A 96 -8.81 -19.12 -3.20
N LYS A 97 -7.86 -19.84 -2.61
CA LYS A 97 -8.07 -20.56 -1.37
C LYS A 97 -6.75 -20.77 -0.63
N ILE A 98 -6.78 -20.73 0.69
CA ILE A 98 -5.69 -21.17 1.57
C ILE A 98 -5.95 -22.65 1.88
N LEU A 99 -4.95 -23.49 1.66
CA LEU A 99 -4.99 -24.90 2.02
C LEU A 99 -4.70 -25.02 3.52
N ILE A 100 -5.60 -25.67 4.26
CA ILE A 100 -5.52 -25.77 5.72
C ILE A 100 -5.70 -27.23 6.14
N SER A 101 -4.82 -27.72 7.00
CA SER A 101 -4.92 -29.03 7.67
C SER A 101 -4.69 -28.84 9.15
N ASP A 102 -5.57 -29.37 10.00
CA ASP A 102 -5.48 -29.27 11.47
C ASP A 102 -5.24 -27.82 11.96
N LYS A 103 -5.93 -26.86 11.34
CA LYS A 103 -5.80 -25.41 11.60
C LYS A 103 -4.41 -24.82 11.27
N VAL A 104 -3.59 -25.52 10.50
CA VAL A 104 -2.30 -25.04 9.97
C VAL A 104 -2.44 -24.75 8.48
N ALA A 105 -2.02 -23.56 8.05
CA ALA A 105 -1.95 -23.23 6.62
C ALA A 105 -0.78 -23.98 5.95
N THR A 106 -1.09 -24.83 4.98
CA THR A 106 -0.13 -25.70 4.29
C THR A 106 0.18 -25.26 2.86
N GLY A 107 -0.53 -24.24 2.36
CA GLY A 107 -0.34 -23.74 1.00
C GLY A 107 -1.50 -22.88 0.51
N ILE A 108 -1.54 -22.67 -0.80
CA ILE A 108 -2.61 -21.95 -1.49
C ILE A 108 -3.02 -22.67 -2.78
N GLU A 109 -4.27 -22.48 -3.18
CA GLU A 109 -4.74 -22.66 -4.56
C GLU A 109 -4.78 -21.31 -5.26
N PHE A 110 -4.42 -21.28 -6.55
CA PHE A 110 -4.49 -20.07 -7.36
C PHE A 110 -4.82 -20.37 -8.82
N TRP A 111 -5.44 -19.42 -9.50
CA TRP A 111 -5.63 -19.45 -10.96
C TRP A 111 -4.48 -18.74 -11.65
N LYS A 112 -3.98 -19.35 -12.74
CA LYS A 112 -3.04 -18.74 -13.67
C LYS A 112 -3.34 -19.24 -15.07
N ASN A 113 -3.44 -18.32 -16.04
CA ASN A 113 -3.68 -18.66 -17.46
C ASN A 113 -4.85 -19.63 -17.68
N GLY A 114 -5.97 -19.41 -16.97
CA GLY A 114 -7.16 -20.26 -17.09
C GLY A 114 -7.01 -21.68 -16.53
N THR A 115 -5.96 -21.96 -15.77
CA THR A 115 -5.74 -23.25 -15.08
C THR A 115 -5.58 -23.04 -13.58
N LYS A 116 -6.14 -23.95 -12.78
CA LYS A 116 -6.00 -23.94 -11.32
C LYS A 116 -4.74 -24.71 -10.93
N TYR A 117 -3.94 -24.11 -10.07
CA TYR A 117 -2.72 -24.68 -9.52
C TYR A 117 -2.76 -24.67 -7.99
N SER A 118 -1.86 -25.43 -7.38
CA SER A 118 -1.58 -25.36 -5.94
C SER A 118 -0.09 -25.15 -5.69
N ALA A 119 0.23 -24.42 -4.62
CA ALA A 119 1.58 -24.26 -4.10
C ALA A 119 1.57 -24.56 -2.61
N THR A 120 2.53 -25.37 -2.14
CA THR A 120 2.66 -25.74 -0.73
C THR A 120 3.67 -24.85 -0.02
N ALA A 121 3.44 -24.61 1.26
CA ALA A 121 4.31 -23.84 2.14
C ALA A 121 4.81 -24.74 3.28
N ARG A 122 6.14 -24.79 3.48
CA ARG A 122 6.75 -25.57 4.58
C ARG A 122 6.75 -24.84 5.92
N LYS A 123 6.57 -23.52 5.91
CA LYS A 123 6.64 -22.67 7.10
C LYS A 123 5.33 -21.93 7.28
N GLU A 124 5.06 -20.97 6.42
CA GLU A 124 3.99 -20.00 6.61
C GLU A 124 3.38 -19.59 5.27
N VAL A 125 2.10 -19.19 5.32
CA VAL A 125 1.41 -18.47 4.24
C VAL A 125 1.13 -17.06 4.76
N ILE A 126 1.73 -16.05 4.12
CA ILE A 126 1.56 -14.65 4.50
C ILE A 126 0.53 -14.01 3.56
N LEU A 127 -0.54 -13.46 4.12
CA LEU A 127 -1.61 -12.82 3.37
C LEU A 127 -1.33 -11.31 3.23
N SER A 128 -1.11 -10.87 2.00
CA SER A 128 -0.84 -9.45 1.67
C SER A 128 -1.72 -8.97 0.52
N ALA A 129 -2.96 -9.45 0.44
CA ALA A 129 -3.88 -9.18 -0.68
C ALA A 129 -4.65 -7.84 -0.52
N GLY A 130 -4.33 -7.05 0.50
CA GLY A 130 -4.99 -5.78 0.81
C GLY A 130 -6.28 -5.95 1.63
N VAL A 131 -6.87 -4.82 2.04
CA VAL A 131 -7.99 -4.76 2.99
C VAL A 131 -9.28 -5.41 2.50
N PHE A 132 -9.46 -5.56 1.18
CA PHE A 132 -10.64 -6.21 0.59
C PHE A 132 -10.41 -7.69 0.31
N ASN A 133 -9.33 -8.04 -0.38
CA ASN A 133 -9.13 -9.41 -0.84
C ASN A 133 -8.59 -10.33 0.26
N SER A 134 -7.87 -9.81 1.27
CA SER A 134 -7.39 -10.62 2.39
C SER A 134 -8.55 -11.22 3.21
N PRO A 135 -9.52 -10.43 3.71
CA PRO A 135 -10.66 -11.02 4.41
C PRO A 135 -11.53 -11.89 3.49
N GLN A 136 -11.67 -11.54 2.21
CA GLN A 136 -12.38 -12.40 1.25
C GLN A 136 -11.71 -13.77 1.12
N LEU A 137 -10.39 -13.81 0.92
CA LEU A 137 -9.63 -15.06 0.77
C LEU A 137 -9.66 -15.90 2.05
N LEU A 138 -9.60 -15.28 3.23
CA LEU A 138 -9.82 -15.97 4.51
C LEU A 138 -11.21 -16.62 4.56
N MET A 139 -12.27 -15.87 4.22
CA MET A 139 -13.64 -16.38 4.23
C MET A 139 -13.83 -17.52 3.23
N LEU A 140 -13.32 -17.39 1.99
CA LEU A 140 -13.31 -18.45 0.98
C LEU A 140 -12.54 -19.71 1.43
N SER A 141 -11.68 -19.57 2.43
CA SER A 141 -10.88 -20.64 3.02
C SER A 141 -11.48 -21.19 4.32
N GLY A 142 -12.70 -20.77 4.70
CA GLY A 142 -13.38 -21.23 5.92
C GLY A 142 -12.96 -20.50 7.20
N ILE A 143 -12.34 -19.32 7.10
CA ILE A 143 -11.98 -18.47 8.24
C ILE A 143 -12.79 -17.18 8.16
N GLY A 144 -13.81 -17.05 9.02
CA GLY A 144 -14.71 -15.90 9.02
C GLY A 144 -15.99 -16.14 9.82
N PRO A 145 -16.94 -15.20 9.82
CA PRO A 145 -18.13 -15.32 10.64
C PRO A 145 -18.96 -16.52 10.18
N LYS A 146 -19.21 -17.48 11.07
CA LYS A 146 -19.89 -18.73 10.72
C LYS A 146 -21.19 -18.51 9.94
N GLU A 147 -22.04 -17.60 10.43
CA GLU A 147 -23.32 -17.28 9.79
C GLU A 147 -23.17 -16.73 8.38
N GLU A 148 -22.08 -16.04 8.08
CA GLU A 148 -21.80 -15.53 6.73
C GLU A 148 -21.30 -16.67 5.83
N LEU A 149 -20.39 -17.51 6.33
CA LEU A 149 -19.86 -18.67 5.60
C LEU A 149 -20.96 -19.67 5.23
N ASP A 150 -21.89 -19.94 6.16
CA ASP A 150 -23.01 -20.86 5.96
C ASP A 150 -23.91 -20.41 4.78
N LYS A 151 -24.10 -19.10 4.53
CA LYS A 151 -24.87 -18.58 3.38
C LYS A 151 -24.30 -18.98 2.02
N TYR A 152 -23.00 -19.25 1.97
CA TYR A 152 -22.27 -19.61 0.75
C TYR A 152 -21.87 -21.09 0.72
N ASN A 153 -22.40 -21.91 1.65
CA ASN A 153 -22.05 -23.33 1.80
C ASN A 153 -20.54 -23.55 1.97
N ILE A 154 -19.88 -22.69 2.76
CA ILE A 154 -18.46 -22.81 3.09
C ILE A 154 -18.34 -23.39 4.49
N ASP A 155 -17.67 -24.53 4.61
CA ASP A 155 -17.39 -25.14 5.92
C ASP A 155 -16.54 -24.20 6.77
N THR A 156 -17.03 -23.90 7.97
CA THR A 156 -16.30 -23.04 8.93
C THR A 156 -15.22 -23.85 9.63
N ILE A 157 -13.96 -23.47 9.41
CA ILE A 157 -12.79 -24.00 10.13
C ILE A 157 -12.54 -23.20 11.41
N VAL A 158 -12.63 -21.87 11.31
CA VAL A 158 -12.45 -20.95 12.43
C VAL A 158 -13.47 -19.82 12.31
N ASP A 159 -14.29 -19.67 13.34
CA ASP A 159 -15.28 -18.59 13.44
C ASP A 159 -14.62 -17.33 14.01
N LEU A 160 -14.46 -16.30 13.18
CA LEU A 160 -13.81 -15.03 13.50
C LEU A 160 -14.53 -13.86 12.81
N PRO A 161 -14.50 -12.64 13.36
CA PRO A 161 -15.15 -11.46 12.77
C PRO A 161 -14.41 -10.88 11.54
N VAL A 162 -13.97 -11.75 10.63
CA VAL A 162 -13.26 -11.38 9.40
C VAL A 162 -14.14 -10.49 8.52
N GLY A 163 -13.54 -9.47 7.91
CA GLY A 163 -14.24 -8.51 7.04
C GLY A 163 -15.05 -7.45 7.77
N LYS A 164 -14.98 -7.38 9.11
CA LYS A 164 -15.55 -6.29 9.90
C LYS A 164 -14.52 -5.18 10.15
N ASN A 165 -14.99 -4.05 10.67
CA ASN A 165 -14.16 -2.90 11.04
C ASN A 165 -13.37 -2.28 9.87
N LEU A 166 -13.98 -2.21 8.68
CA LEU A 166 -13.43 -1.43 7.58
C LEU A 166 -13.44 0.05 7.94
N MET A 167 -12.27 0.67 7.84
CA MET A 167 -12.08 2.11 7.99
C MET A 167 -11.50 2.65 6.70
N ASP A 168 -11.99 3.81 6.29
CA ASP A 168 -11.48 4.54 5.14
C ASP A 168 -11.60 6.04 5.42
N HIS A 169 -10.85 6.85 4.69
CA HIS A 169 -10.94 8.31 4.79
C HIS A 169 -11.97 8.81 3.77
N ALA A 170 -13.06 9.40 4.26
CA ALA A 170 -14.02 10.06 3.38
C ALA A 170 -13.30 11.19 2.63
N TYR A 171 -13.33 11.13 1.30
CA TYR A 171 -12.65 12.07 0.43
C TYR A 171 -13.64 13.09 -0.16
N TYR A 172 -13.21 14.35 -0.20
CA TYR A 172 -13.90 15.43 -0.89
C TYR A 172 -12.96 15.98 -1.96
N GLU A 173 -13.42 15.98 -3.21
CA GLU A 173 -12.66 16.57 -4.31
C GLU A 173 -12.57 18.09 -4.13
N GLY A 174 -11.34 18.59 -4.02
CA GLY A 174 -11.05 20.00 -3.78
C GLY A 174 -11.15 20.88 -5.03
N ILE A 175 -10.23 21.84 -5.12
CA ILE A 175 -10.23 22.87 -6.17
C ILE A 175 -9.69 22.30 -7.47
N PHE A 176 -10.48 22.41 -8.55
CA PHE A 176 -10.01 22.18 -9.91
C PHE A 176 -9.75 23.50 -10.60
N TYR A 177 -8.60 23.63 -11.24
CA TYR A 177 -8.28 24.76 -12.11
C TYR A 177 -7.69 24.25 -13.41
N ARG A 178 -7.90 25.01 -14.49
CA ARG A 178 -7.34 24.71 -15.80
C ARG A 178 -6.28 25.74 -16.10
N GLN A 179 -5.03 25.31 -16.22
CA GLN A 179 -3.97 26.15 -16.77
C GLN A 179 -4.15 26.19 -18.30
N VAL A 180 -4.41 27.38 -18.86
CA VAL A 180 -4.43 27.58 -20.31
C VAL A 180 -3.07 28.14 -20.69
N THR A 181 -2.19 27.30 -21.22
CA THR A 181 -0.96 27.76 -21.89
C THR A 181 -1.35 28.47 -23.18
N GLN A 182 -0.93 29.73 -23.34
CA GLN A 182 -0.95 30.43 -24.63
C GLN A 182 0.16 29.91 -25.54
#